data_AF-A0A2S8RQC2-F1
#
_entry.id   AF-A0A2S8RQC2-F1
#
_cell.length_a   1.000
_cell.length_b   1.000
_cell.length_c   1.000
_cell.angle_alpha   90.00
_cell.angle_beta   90.00
_cell.angle_gamma   90.00
#
_symmetry.space_group_name_H-M   'P 1'
#
loop_
_entity.id
_entity.type
_entity.pdbx_description
1 polymer ?
#
loop_
_entity_poly.entity_id
_entity_poly.type
_entity_poly.pdbx_seq_one_letter_code
_entity_poly.pdbx_strand_id
1 'polypeptide(L)'
;MQKTDPLHAAPRHADPTIARLDPPTDAADGQFYLVGGGIAAMAAAAFLIRDGRVRGRDITILEALDKPGGSLDGAGTAQSGYVVRGGRMLESKYLCTYDLFSSIPTLDDSKSVTQEIFDWNETIRTSSTSRFIRNGRREAAPAYGLDEKHLLALGRLSIEPEKMLADSRIADHFDASFFETNFWLMWCTTFAFQPWHGAVEFRRYLLRFAHMSAGFNQLHGIMRTVYNQYESMVLPLRRWLDGHGVVFEADTCVTDLLIDETGTLNRVRGLVCDTSQRRVELPVGPADKVIVTLGSMTAASSLGGMDRAAPLNTVDSTGAWHLWKQIAAGRPEFGHPSVFADHTDASKWLSFTVTLRDPTLFRLIRDLTGNVPGEGGLITFAESSWLASIVLPHQPHFIGQPDDVQVLWGYGLRVGEPGDFVGKPMQDCTGREILTEMLGHLRIDAEATRILDHANCIPCMMPFITSQFLPRKRGDRPAVTPEGWRNLAFIGQFCELPDDVVFTVEYSVRSAQNAAYALLDLDRAAPAVYKGQHDPRVVHRAFSALRDRT
;
A
#
# COMPACT_ATOMS: atom_id res chain seq x y z
N MET A 1 60.96 -0.66 27.49
CA MET A 1 59.98 -1.58 28.10
C MET A 1 58.64 -1.35 27.39
N GLN A 2 58.50 -2.00 26.24
CA GLN A 2 57.29 -2.10 25.43
C GLN A 2 56.62 -3.45 25.72
N LYS A 3 55.29 -3.52 25.68
CA LYS A 3 54.47 -4.72 25.40
C LYS A 3 53.03 -4.22 25.16
N THR A 4 52.60 -4.06 23.90
CA THR A 4 51.96 -5.04 22.99
C THR A 4 50.44 -5.09 23.18
N ASP A 5 49.72 -4.55 22.19
CA ASP A 5 48.34 -4.92 21.86
C ASP A 5 48.36 -5.51 20.44
N PRO A 6 47.91 -6.76 20.19
CA PRO A 6 47.96 -7.35 18.87
C PRO A 6 46.62 -7.33 18.12
N LEU A 7 46.74 -6.93 16.85
CA LEU A 7 46.20 -7.59 15.64
C LEU A 7 44.72 -7.40 15.28
N HIS A 8 44.55 -6.49 14.30
CA HIS A 8 43.91 -6.76 13.01
C HIS A 8 43.71 -8.25 12.69
N ALA A 9 42.45 -8.67 12.60
CA ALA A 9 42.05 -9.86 11.87
C ALA A 9 41.27 -9.44 10.62
N ALA A 10 41.92 -9.53 9.46
CA ALA A 10 41.26 -9.50 8.16
C ALA A 10 40.35 -10.73 8.01
N PRO A 11 39.18 -10.63 7.36
CA PRO A 11 38.41 -11.81 7.01
C PRO A 11 39.20 -12.63 5.97
N ARG A 12 39.47 -13.88 6.29
CA ARG A 12 40.08 -14.85 5.38
C ARG A 12 39.16 -15.06 4.18
N HIS A 13 39.75 -15.03 2.99
CA HIS A 13 39.14 -15.53 1.75
C HIS A 13 38.53 -16.92 2.01
N ALA A 14 37.21 -17.00 1.90
CA ALA A 14 36.50 -18.26 1.76
C ALA A 14 36.52 -18.65 0.28
N ASP A 15 37.19 -19.77 0.01
CA ASP A 15 37.22 -20.47 -1.26
C ASP A 15 35.78 -20.91 -1.66
N PRO A 16 35.29 -20.64 -2.89
CA PRO A 16 33.92 -20.95 -3.26
C PRO A 16 33.82 -22.40 -3.71
N THR A 17 33.86 -23.33 -2.76
CA THR A 17 33.34 -24.67 -3.00
C THR A 17 31.83 -24.62 -2.80
N ILE A 18 31.14 -24.22 -3.88
CA ILE A 18 29.73 -24.52 -4.09
C ILE A 18 29.61 -26.04 -3.93
N ALA A 19 29.12 -26.49 -2.79
CA ALA A 19 28.58 -27.83 -2.68
C ALA A 19 27.54 -27.95 -3.79
N ARG A 20 27.86 -28.75 -4.81
CA ARG A 20 26.92 -29.18 -5.84
C ARG A 20 25.81 -29.92 -5.11
N LEU A 21 24.78 -29.17 -4.72
CA LEU A 21 23.46 -29.72 -4.55
C LEU A 21 23.13 -30.43 -5.85
N ASP A 22 22.79 -31.71 -5.76
CA ASP A 22 22.29 -32.49 -6.87
C ASP A 22 21.25 -31.67 -7.65
N PRO A 23 21.23 -31.74 -9.00
CA PRO A 23 20.25 -30.99 -9.77
C PRO A 23 18.84 -31.44 -9.34
N PRO A 24 18.03 -30.55 -8.74
CA PRO A 24 16.64 -30.87 -8.46
C PRO A 24 15.95 -31.02 -9.82
N THR A 25 15.13 -32.07 -9.95
CA THR A 25 14.16 -32.31 -11.02
C THR A 25 13.56 -31.00 -11.55
N ASP A 26 13.48 -30.87 -12.89
CA ASP A 26 12.80 -29.75 -13.57
C ASP A 26 11.51 -29.39 -12.82
N ALA A 27 11.40 -28.12 -12.42
CA ALA A 27 10.30 -27.63 -11.61
C ALA A 27 8.99 -27.61 -12.40
N ALA A 28 7.99 -28.35 -11.91
CA ALA A 28 6.57 -28.39 -12.29
C ALA A 28 6.25 -28.43 -13.81
N ASP A 29 5.81 -29.59 -14.30
CA ASP A 29 5.24 -29.78 -15.66
C ASP A 29 3.84 -29.11 -15.84
N GLY A 30 3.66 -27.84 -15.47
CA GLY A 30 2.37 -27.15 -15.53
C GLY A 30 2.46 -25.63 -15.71
N GLN A 31 1.36 -25.04 -16.17
CA GLN A 31 1.22 -23.59 -16.34
C GLN A 31 0.76 -22.92 -15.04
N PHE A 32 1.12 -21.65 -14.85
CA PHE A 32 0.68 -20.82 -13.74
C PHE A 32 -0.12 -19.64 -14.27
N TYR A 33 -1.38 -19.53 -13.87
CA TYR A 33 -2.26 -18.42 -14.22
C TYR A 33 -2.46 -17.51 -13.02
N LEU A 34 -2.07 -16.25 -13.16
CA LEU A 34 -2.14 -15.25 -12.11
C LEU A 34 -3.19 -14.20 -12.50
N VAL A 35 -4.21 -14.03 -11.67
CA VAL A 35 -5.33 -13.10 -11.92
C VAL A 35 -5.06 -11.75 -11.26
N GLY A 36 -5.05 -10.70 -12.08
CA GLY A 36 -4.70 -9.32 -11.74
C GLY A 36 -3.21 -9.04 -11.95
N GLY A 37 -2.86 -7.91 -12.56
CA GLY A 37 -1.49 -7.46 -12.83
C GLY A 37 -0.92 -6.50 -11.78
N GLY A 38 -1.43 -6.56 -10.55
CA GLY A 38 -0.91 -5.80 -9.41
C GLY A 38 0.38 -6.37 -8.81
N ILE A 39 0.95 -5.67 -7.83
CA ILE A 39 2.21 -6.06 -7.18
C ILE A 39 2.19 -7.48 -6.58
N ALA A 40 1.05 -7.94 -6.07
CA ALA A 40 0.93 -9.28 -5.50
C ALA A 40 1.20 -10.37 -6.56
N ALA A 41 0.53 -10.29 -7.71
CA ALA A 41 0.71 -11.26 -8.79
C ALA A 41 2.13 -11.17 -9.39
N MET A 42 2.61 -9.96 -9.66
CA MET A 42 3.98 -9.79 -10.17
C MET A 42 5.04 -10.35 -9.20
N ALA A 43 4.85 -10.16 -7.89
CA ALA A 43 5.71 -10.78 -6.88
C ALA A 43 5.60 -12.30 -6.89
N ALA A 44 4.40 -12.86 -7.02
CA ALA A 44 4.20 -14.31 -7.09
C ALA A 44 4.94 -14.90 -8.30
N ALA A 45 4.82 -14.28 -9.48
CA ALA A 45 5.57 -14.68 -10.68
C ALA A 45 7.09 -14.66 -10.44
N ALA A 46 7.60 -13.62 -9.78
CA ALA A 46 9.02 -13.53 -9.47
C ALA A 46 9.48 -14.62 -8.49
N PHE A 47 8.71 -14.93 -7.45
CA PHE A 47 9.06 -16.04 -6.54
C PHE A 47 8.95 -17.41 -7.23
N LEU A 48 7.94 -17.63 -8.08
CA LEU A 48 7.82 -18.85 -8.89
C LEU A 48 9.07 -19.07 -9.76
N ILE A 49 9.60 -18.00 -10.38
CA ILE A 49 10.82 -18.08 -11.19
C ILE A 49 12.06 -18.25 -10.31
N ARG A 50 12.29 -17.30 -9.41
CA ARG A 50 13.53 -17.19 -8.63
C ARG A 50 13.72 -18.36 -7.66
N ASP A 51 12.67 -18.67 -6.92
CA ASP A 51 12.72 -19.66 -5.84
C ASP A 51 12.13 -21.00 -6.25
N GLY A 52 11.10 -20.97 -7.09
CA GLY A 52 10.43 -22.15 -7.62
C GLY A 52 11.06 -22.74 -8.88
N ARG A 53 11.98 -22.02 -9.55
CA ARG A 53 12.60 -22.41 -10.83
C ARG A 53 11.60 -22.69 -11.97
N VAL A 54 10.40 -22.12 -11.88
CA VAL A 54 9.40 -22.16 -12.95
C VAL A 54 9.90 -21.32 -14.13
N ARG A 55 9.79 -21.84 -15.35
CA ARG A 55 10.17 -21.09 -16.55
C ARG A 55 9.17 -19.95 -16.74
N GLY A 56 9.63 -18.72 -16.95
CA GLY A 56 8.73 -17.57 -17.06
C GLY A 56 7.66 -17.74 -18.15
N ARG A 57 8.00 -18.39 -19.27
CA ARG A 57 7.04 -18.72 -20.36
C ARG A 57 5.86 -19.60 -19.94
N ASP A 58 5.95 -20.28 -18.80
CA ASP A 58 4.87 -21.09 -18.23
C ASP A 58 4.02 -20.30 -17.22
N ILE A 59 4.26 -18.99 -17.09
CA ILE A 59 3.53 -18.09 -16.20
C ILE A 59 2.80 -17.06 -17.05
N THR A 60 1.49 -16.98 -16.87
CA THR A 60 0.61 -16.00 -17.53
C THR A 60 -0.05 -15.12 -16.48
N ILE A 61 0.13 -13.81 -16.59
CA ILE A 61 -0.60 -12.80 -15.79
C ILE A 61 -1.76 -12.27 -16.64
N LEU A 62 -2.99 -12.42 -16.13
CA LEU A 62 -4.22 -11.94 -16.75
C LEU A 62 -4.62 -10.61 -16.07
N GLU A 63 -4.55 -9.50 -16.79
CA GLU A 63 -4.87 -8.16 -16.29
C GLU A 63 -6.07 -7.58 -17.05
N ALA A 64 -7.05 -7.06 -16.32
CA ALA A 64 -8.24 -6.46 -16.89
C ALA A 64 -7.97 -5.07 -17.48
N LEU A 65 -6.96 -4.37 -16.97
CA LEU A 65 -6.49 -3.08 -17.47
C LEU A 65 -5.49 -3.25 -18.63
N ASP A 66 -5.18 -2.14 -19.28
CA ASP A 66 -4.18 -2.04 -20.35
C ASP A 66 -2.73 -2.03 -19.84
N LYS A 67 -2.54 -1.88 -18.52
CA LYS A 67 -1.22 -1.77 -17.89
C LYS A 67 -1.13 -2.48 -16.54
N PRO A 68 0.07 -2.96 -16.14
CA PRO A 68 0.29 -3.55 -14.83
C PRO A 68 0.32 -2.50 -13.71
N GLY A 69 0.47 -2.96 -12.48
CA GLY A 69 0.77 -2.16 -11.28
C GLY A 69 -0.38 -2.06 -10.30
N GLY A 70 -1.63 -2.24 -10.76
CA GLY A 70 -2.82 -2.17 -9.91
C GLY A 70 -2.81 -0.89 -9.07
N SER A 71 -2.78 -1.02 -7.74
CA SER A 71 -2.82 0.12 -6.80
C SER A 71 -1.48 0.86 -6.59
N LEU A 72 -0.39 0.42 -7.23
CA LEU A 72 0.92 1.10 -7.24
C LEU A 72 1.09 1.83 -8.57
N ASP A 73 0.21 2.78 -8.85
CA ASP A 73 0.15 3.47 -10.13
C ASP A 73 0.79 4.86 -10.10
N GLY A 74 1.15 5.30 -11.29
CA GLY A 74 1.56 6.66 -11.64
C GLY A 74 1.26 6.83 -13.13
N ALA A 75 0.71 7.98 -13.51
CA ALA A 75 0.36 8.25 -14.91
C ALA A 75 0.34 9.74 -15.21
N GLY A 76 0.20 10.05 -16.50
CA GLY A 76 0.03 11.41 -16.99
C GLY A 76 1.34 12.04 -17.45
N THR A 77 1.27 13.34 -17.73
CA THR A 77 2.37 14.13 -18.30
C THR A 77 2.32 15.55 -17.74
N ALA A 78 3.39 16.32 -17.95
CA ALA A 78 3.39 17.76 -17.63
C ALA A 78 2.27 18.56 -18.35
N GLN A 79 1.80 18.09 -19.51
CA GLN A 79 0.76 18.73 -20.32
C GLN A 79 -0.65 18.37 -19.85
N SER A 80 -0.94 17.08 -19.69
CA SER A 80 -2.26 16.61 -19.26
C SER A 80 -2.47 16.69 -17.74
N GLY A 81 -1.39 16.86 -16.98
CA GLY A 81 -1.35 16.65 -15.54
C GLY A 81 -0.95 15.22 -15.18
N TYR A 82 -0.22 15.10 -14.08
CA TYR A 82 0.14 13.82 -13.46
C TYR A 82 -0.96 13.34 -12.50
N VAL A 83 -1.02 12.02 -12.30
CA VAL A 83 -1.95 11.37 -11.38
C VAL A 83 -1.24 10.29 -10.59
N VAL A 84 -1.43 10.34 -9.26
CA VAL A 84 -1.10 9.27 -8.33
C VAL A 84 -2.33 9.03 -7.46
N ARG A 85 -2.88 7.80 -7.46
CA ARG A 85 -4.07 7.49 -6.64
C ARG A 85 -3.75 7.51 -5.15
N GLY A 86 -2.57 7.03 -4.76
CA GLY A 86 -2.13 7.03 -3.37
C GLY A 86 -0.61 7.08 -3.22
N GLY A 87 -0.12 7.88 -2.28
CA GLY A 87 1.28 7.81 -1.85
C GLY A 87 1.53 6.58 -0.99
N ARG A 88 2.60 5.82 -1.27
CA ARG A 88 2.99 4.68 -0.43
C ARG A 88 4.16 5.05 0.49
N MET A 89 4.10 4.51 1.71
CA MET A 89 5.16 4.60 2.70
C MET A 89 5.76 3.21 2.87
N LEU A 90 7.09 3.15 2.93
CA LEU A 90 7.83 1.94 3.28
C LEU A 90 8.44 2.12 4.67
N GLU A 91 8.91 1.03 5.27
CA GLU A 91 9.75 1.08 6.47
C GLU A 91 10.73 -0.08 6.46
N SER A 92 11.77 -0.01 7.30
CA SER A 92 12.91 -0.93 7.28
C SER A 92 12.58 -2.41 7.53
N LYS A 93 11.40 -2.74 8.05
CA LYS A 93 10.94 -4.10 8.36
C LYS A 93 9.90 -4.64 7.38
N TYR A 94 9.83 -4.10 6.16
CA TYR A 94 9.12 -4.71 5.03
C TYR A 94 9.98 -5.84 4.41
N LEU A 95 10.22 -6.88 5.20
CA LEU A 95 11.23 -7.90 4.94
C LEU A 95 10.95 -8.71 3.67
N CYS A 96 9.69 -9.05 3.38
CA CYS A 96 9.35 -9.78 2.14
C CYS A 96 9.52 -8.87 0.92
N THR A 97 9.15 -7.59 1.06
CA THR A 97 9.33 -6.59 0.01
C THR A 97 10.81 -6.45 -0.35
N TYR A 98 11.68 -6.27 0.63
CA TYR A 98 13.11 -6.12 0.38
C TYR A 98 13.77 -7.43 -0.05
N ASP A 99 13.29 -8.59 0.40
CA ASP A 99 13.70 -9.90 -0.10
C ASP A 99 13.41 -10.03 -1.61
N LEU A 100 12.18 -9.72 -2.05
CA LEU A 100 11.82 -9.70 -3.47
C LEU A 100 12.74 -8.78 -4.27
N PHE A 101 12.75 -7.49 -3.90
CA PHE A 101 13.42 -6.44 -4.66
C PHE A 101 14.95 -6.47 -4.55
N SER A 102 15.52 -7.32 -3.69
CA SER A 102 16.97 -7.56 -3.66
C SER A 102 17.47 -8.26 -4.93
N SER A 103 16.59 -9.02 -5.59
CA SER A 103 16.87 -9.75 -6.83
C SER A 103 16.41 -9.02 -8.10
N ILE A 104 15.73 -7.88 -7.96
CA ILE A 104 15.19 -7.10 -9.08
C ILE A 104 16.12 -5.91 -9.34
N PRO A 105 16.74 -5.79 -10.53
CA PRO A 105 17.56 -4.64 -10.89
C PRO A 105 16.69 -3.40 -11.10
N THR A 106 17.27 -2.23 -10.85
CA THR A 106 16.73 -0.93 -11.23
C THR A 106 16.61 -0.78 -12.75
N LEU A 107 15.88 0.22 -13.24
CA LEU A 107 15.64 0.40 -14.67
C LEU A 107 16.92 0.68 -15.49
N ASP A 108 17.98 1.16 -14.85
CA ASP A 108 19.29 1.40 -15.47
C ASP A 108 20.32 0.27 -15.17
N ASP A 109 19.87 -0.80 -14.52
CA ASP A 109 20.68 -1.94 -14.09
C ASP A 109 21.85 -1.61 -13.14
N SER A 110 21.88 -0.42 -12.55
CA SER A 110 23.03 0.03 -11.72
C SER A 110 23.12 -0.67 -10.36
N LYS A 111 21.98 -1.08 -9.81
CA LYS A 111 21.85 -1.74 -8.50
C LYS A 111 20.49 -2.45 -8.39
N SER A 112 20.26 -3.19 -7.30
CA SER A 112 18.91 -3.71 -7.00
C SER A 112 17.97 -2.61 -6.51
N VAL A 113 16.68 -2.78 -6.74
CA VAL A 113 15.63 -1.85 -6.25
C VAL A 113 15.69 -1.73 -4.73
N THR A 114 15.96 -2.83 -4.01
CA THR A 114 16.18 -2.77 -2.55
C THR A 114 17.35 -1.84 -2.22
N GLN A 115 18.50 -1.99 -2.87
CA GLN A 115 19.66 -1.14 -2.60
C GLN A 115 19.37 0.34 -2.92
N GLU A 116 18.68 0.62 -4.03
CA GLU A 116 18.26 1.99 -4.38
C GLU A 116 17.41 2.62 -3.28
N ILE A 117 16.41 1.88 -2.78
CA ILE A 117 15.55 2.37 -1.70
C ILE A 117 16.37 2.64 -0.44
N PHE A 118 17.26 1.74 -0.02
CA PHE A 118 18.07 1.97 1.17
C PHE A 118 19.03 3.17 1.00
N ASP A 119 19.80 3.23 -0.10
CA ASP A 119 20.72 4.34 -0.40
C ASP A 119 19.98 5.69 -0.42
N TRP A 120 18.79 5.71 -1.03
CA TRP A 120 17.97 6.91 -1.13
C TRP A 120 17.55 7.42 0.24
N ASN A 121 17.17 6.52 1.16
CA ASN A 121 16.73 6.91 2.50
C ASN A 121 17.89 7.19 3.47
N GLU A 122 19.12 6.86 3.11
CA GLU A 122 20.31 7.41 3.79
C GLU A 122 20.56 8.87 3.40
N THR A 123 20.24 9.22 2.15
CA THR A 123 20.40 10.55 1.54
C THR A 123 19.27 11.50 1.93
N ILE A 124 18.02 11.12 1.64
CA ILE A 124 16.81 11.86 1.98
C ILE A 124 16.16 11.19 3.19
N ARG A 125 16.45 11.72 4.38
CA ARG A 125 15.90 11.18 5.64
C ARG A 125 14.56 11.82 5.95
N THR A 126 13.49 11.02 5.95
CA THR A 126 12.16 11.51 6.34
C THR A 126 12.17 11.98 7.79
N SER A 127 11.87 13.26 7.99
CA SER A 127 11.66 13.90 9.29
C SER A 127 10.79 15.13 9.10
N SER A 128 9.53 15.03 9.48
CA SER A 128 8.60 16.16 9.45
C SER A 128 9.02 17.22 10.46
N THR A 129 9.14 18.46 9.98
CA THR A 129 9.23 19.67 10.81
C THR A 129 7.91 20.45 10.80
N SER A 130 6.85 19.85 10.25
CA SER A 130 5.50 20.42 10.15
C SER A 130 4.46 19.31 10.03
N ARG A 131 4.37 18.44 11.04
CA ARG A 131 3.40 17.33 11.04
C ARG A 131 1.97 17.86 10.93
N PHE A 132 1.70 18.99 11.59
CA PHE A 132 0.44 19.73 11.49
C PHE A 132 0.63 21.16 11.00
N ILE A 133 -0.41 21.65 10.32
CA ILE A 133 -0.68 23.07 10.14
C ILE A 133 -1.99 23.37 10.87
N ARG A 134 -1.97 24.37 11.76
CA ARG A 134 -3.16 24.95 12.41
C ARG A 134 -3.19 26.44 12.14
N ASN A 135 -4.31 26.94 11.65
CA ASN A 135 -4.48 28.35 11.32
C ASN A 135 -3.28 28.97 10.54
N GLY A 136 -2.77 28.27 9.52
CA GLY A 136 -1.61 28.70 8.72
C GLY A 136 -0.26 28.66 9.42
N ARG A 137 -0.15 28.07 10.62
CA ARG A 137 1.09 27.95 11.39
C ARG A 137 1.53 26.50 11.50
N ARG A 138 2.83 26.26 11.37
CA ARG A 138 3.41 24.92 11.53
C ARG A 138 3.49 24.48 12.98
N GLU A 139 3.26 23.18 13.20
CA GLU A 139 3.58 22.46 14.42
C GLU A 139 4.48 21.26 14.05
N ALA A 140 5.73 21.29 14.53
CA ALA A 140 6.76 20.36 14.07
C ALA A 140 6.60 18.95 14.66
N ALA A 141 6.50 18.86 15.98
CA ALA A 141 6.43 17.62 16.74
C ALA A 141 5.31 17.74 17.78
N PRO A 142 4.03 17.71 17.34
CA PRO A 142 2.91 17.80 18.26
C PRO A 142 2.96 16.66 19.28
N ALA A 143 2.81 16.99 20.56
CA ALA A 143 2.66 15.97 21.61
C ALA A 143 1.42 15.11 21.32
N TYR A 144 1.46 13.83 21.70
CA TYR A 144 0.39 12.87 21.40
C TYR A 144 -0.96 13.24 22.04
N GLY A 145 -0.94 13.93 23.18
CA GLY A 145 -2.17 14.37 23.86
C GLY A 145 -2.98 13.22 24.46
N LEU A 146 -2.34 12.09 24.81
CA LEU A 146 -2.99 10.94 25.42
C LEU A 146 -3.10 11.12 26.94
N ASP A 147 -4.30 10.89 27.49
CA ASP A 147 -4.52 10.79 28.92
C ASP A 147 -4.28 9.37 29.45
N GLU A 148 -4.36 9.19 30.77
CA GLU A 148 -4.12 7.88 31.39
C GLU A 148 -5.15 6.82 30.92
N LYS A 149 -6.40 7.23 30.69
CA LYS A 149 -7.49 6.35 30.25
C LYS A 149 -7.22 5.86 28.83
N HIS A 150 -6.74 6.76 27.95
CA HIS A 150 -6.34 6.44 26.59
C HIS A 150 -5.17 5.44 26.57
N LEU A 151 -4.15 5.68 27.40
CA LEU A 151 -2.99 4.78 27.52
C LEU A 151 -3.40 3.39 28.02
N LEU A 152 -4.29 3.31 29.00
CA LEU A 152 -4.83 2.03 29.49
C LEU A 152 -5.65 1.31 28.40
N ALA A 153 -6.44 2.04 27.62
CA ALA A 153 -7.21 1.46 26.52
C ALA A 153 -6.31 0.93 25.38
N LEU A 154 -5.28 1.68 24.99
CA LEU A 154 -4.25 1.24 24.03
C LEU A 154 -3.50 0.00 24.54
N GLY A 155 -3.12 0.00 25.82
CA GLY A 155 -2.46 -1.12 26.47
C GLY A 155 -3.34 -2.37 26.49
N ARG A 156 -4.62 -2.23 26.88
CA ARG A 156 -5.62 -3.32 26.84
C ARG A 156 -5.75 -3.90 25.44
N LEU A 157 -5.95 -3.07 24.42
CA LEU A 157 -6.09 -3.54 23.04
C LEU A 157 -4.85 -4.30 22.55
N SER A 158 -3.66 -3.88 22.97
CA SER A 158 -2.40 -4.52 22.58
C SER A 158 -2.27 -5.95 23.13
N ILE A 159 -2.86 -6.25 24.29
CA ILE A 159 -2.81 -7.58 24.93
C ILE A 159 -4.05 -8.45 24.63
N GLU A 160 -5.18 -7.83 24.26
CA GLU A 160 -6.44 -8.53 23.99
C GLU A 160 -6.27 -9.53 22.83
N PRO A 161 -6.73 -10.78 22.95
CA PRO A 161 -6.72 -11.72 21.82
C PRO A 161 -7.64 -11.25 20.68
N GLU A 162 -7.21 -11.39 19.41
CA GLU A 162 -8.01 -10.94 18.25
C GLU A 162 -9.43 -11.54 18.22
N LYS A 163 -9.57 -12.80 18.67
CA LYS A 163 -10.87 -13.49 18.76
C LYS A 163 -11.90 -12.77 19.66
N MET A 164 -11.43 -11.99 20.64
CA MET A 164 -12.28 -11.25 21.56
C MET A 164 -12.71 -9.88 21.00
N LEU A 165 -11.95 -9.36 20.03
CA LEU A 165 -12.31 -8.14 19.31
C LEU A 165 -13.38 -8.43 18.25
N ALA A 166 -13.32 -9.60 17.59
CA ALA A 166 -14.27 -9.99 16.55
C ALA A 166 -14.49 -8.86 15.51
N ASP A 167 -15.74 -8.52 15.19
CA ASP A 167 -16.15 -7.44 14.29
C ASP A 167 -16.39 -6.09 15.00
N SER A 168 -15.80 -5.87 16.18
CA SER A 168 -15.90 -4.58 16.84
C SER A 168 -15.17 -3.47 16.08
N ARG A 169 -15.63 -2.24 16.30
CA ARG A 169 -15.07 -1.02 15.74
C ARG A 169 -14.07 -0.41 16.71
N ILE A 170 -13.14 0.39 16.22
CA ILE A 170 -12.22 1.16 17.08
C ILE A 170 -13.00 2.00 18.09
N ALA A 171 -14.08 2.66 17.66
CA ALA A 171 -14.98 3.47 18.50
C ALA A 171 -15.66 2.70 19.65
N ASP A 172 -15.76 1.37 19.57
CA ASP A 172 -16.34 0.57 20.66
C ASP A 172 -15.36 0.41 21.84
N HIS A 173 -14.08 0.75 21.64
CA HIS A 173 -13.00 0.53 22.62
C HIS A 173 -12.44 1.79 23.25
N PHE A 174 -12.83 2.97 22.76
CA PHE A 174 -12.34 4.28 23.21
C PHE A 174 -13.52 5.23 23.44
N ASP A 175 -13.35 6.17 24.36
CA ASP A 175 -14.29 7.27 24.53
C ASP A 175 -14.04 8.37 23.49
N ALA A 176 -15.02 9.28 23.33
CA ALA A 176 -14.97 10.34 22.32
C ALA A 176 -13.69 11.19 22.40
N SER A 177 -13.19 11.44 23.62
CA SER A 177 -12.00 12.25 23.85
C SER A 177 -10.73 11.69 23.22
N PHE A 178 -10.63 10.37 23.01
CA PHE A 178 -9.50 9.76 22.30
C PHE A 178 -9.40 10.24 20.84
N PHE A 179 -10.55 10.40 20.19
CA PHE A 179 -10.64 10.81 18.78
C PHE A 179 -10.34 12.30 18.56
N GLU A 180 -10.22 13.07 19.64
CA GLU A 180 -9.82 14.48 19.64
C GLU A 180 -8.31 14.65 19.87
N THR A 181 -7.58 13.56 20.18
CA THR A 181 -6.14 13.62 20.46
C THR A 181 -5.31 13.82 19.19
N ASN A 182 -4.15 14.45 19.37
CA ASN A 182 -3.14 14.53 18.32
C ASN A 182 -2.64 13.14 17.90
N PHE A 183 -2.58 12.17 18.82
CA PHE A 183 -2.28 10.77 18.49
C PHE A 183 -3.25 10.24 17.45
N TRP A 184 -4.56 10.31 17.71
CA TRP A 184 -5.56 9.83 16.76
C TRP A 184 -5.44 10.58 15.44
N LEU A 185 -5.31 11.91 15.48
CA LEU A 185 -5.17 12.72 14.27
C LEU A 185 -3.96 12.34 13.41
N MET A 186 -2.80 12.07 14.04
CA MET A 186 -1.63 11.57 13.33
C MET A 186 -1.86 10.15 12.81
N TRP A 187 -2.48 9.28 13.61
CA TRP A 187 -2.74 7.89 13.26
C TRP A 187 -3.69 7.76 12.07
N CYS A 188 -4.85 8.40 12.14
CA CYS A 188 -5.87 8.35 11.11
C CYS A 188 -5.37 8.98 9.82
N THR A 189 -4.59 10.07 9.87
CA THR A 189 -4.03 10.64 8.64
C THR A 189 -2.90 9.80 8.08
N THR A 190 -1.97 9.28 8.88
CA THR A 190 -0.89 8.43 8.34
C THR A 190 -1.41 7.14 7.71
N PHE A 191 -2.42 6.50 8.32
CA PHE A 191 -2.88 5.16 7.91
C PHE A 191 -4.28 5.11 7.29
N ALA A 192 -4.97 6.25 7.17
CA ALA A 192 -6.35 6.36 6.68
C ALA A 192 -7.42 5.61 7.51
N PHE A 193 -7.15 5.36 8.80
CA PHE A 193 -8.13 4.77 9.72
C PHE A 193 -9.28 5.72 10.02
N GLN A 194 -10.45 5.15 10.26
CA GLN A 194 -11.67 5.83 10.72
C GLN A 194 -12.17 5.19 12.02
N PRO A 195 -12.93 5.92 12.87
CA PRO A 195 -13.41 5.36 14.13
C PRO A 195 -14.28 4.10 13.96
N TRP A 196 -14.95 3.96 12.81
CA TRP A 196 -15.80 2.81 12.48
C TRP A 196 -15.05 1.63 11.85
N HIS A 197 -13.75 1.74 11.59
CA HIS A 197 -12.94 0.62 11.11
C HIS A 197 -12.71 -0.44 12.19
N GLY A 198 -12.31 -1.64 11.77
CA GLY A 198 -12.18 -2.81 12.62
C GLY A 198 -11.07 -2.68 13.67
N ALA A 199 -11.40 -3.01 14.92
CA ALA A 199 -10.46 -2.97 16.04
C ALA A 199 -9.32 -3.98 15.88
N VAL A 200 -9.56 -5.11 15.19
CA VAL A 200 -8.53 -6.12 14.87
C VAL A 200 -7.40 -5.50 14.05
N GLU A 201 -7.72 -4.75 12.99
CA GLU A 201 -6.69 -4.12 12.15
C GLU A 201 -5.95 -3.03 12.91
N PHE A 202 -6.68 -2.19 13.66
CA PHE A 202 -6.06 -1.18 14.52
C PHE A 202 -5.07 -1.79 15.52
N ARG A 203 -5.45 -2.88 16.19
CA ARG A 203 -4.57 -3.66 17.08
C ARG A 203 -3.33 -4.16 16.34
N ARG A 204 -3.50 -4.78 15.16
CA ARG A 204 -2.36 -5.28 14.38
C ARG A 204 -1.37 -4.16 14.06
N TYR A 205 -1.83 -2.98 13.71
CA TYR A 205 -0.95 -1.83 13.48
C TYR A 205 -0.21 -1.37 14.73
N LEU A 206 -0.89 -1.29 15.89
CA LEU A 206 -0.23 -0.95 17.17
C LEU A 206 0.94 -1.88 17.47
N LEU A 207 0.76 -3.19 17.22
CA LEU A 207 1.79 -4.20 17.46
C LEU A 207 2.87 -4.18 16.38
N ARG A 208 2.47 -4.15 15.11
CA ARG A 208 3.35 -4.24 13.94
C ARG A 208 4.34 -3.08 13.82
N PHE A 209 3.94 -1.90 14.30
CA PHE A 209 4.73 -0.67 14.23
C PHE A 209 5.14 -0.13 15.60
N ALA A 210 5.11 -0.97 16.66
CA ALA A 210 5.53 -0.56 18.01
C ALA A 210 6.95 0.04 18.04
N HIS A 211 7.86 -0.40 17.15
CA HIS A 211 9.22 0.15 17.02
C HIS A 211 9.28 1.56 16.43
N MET A 212 8.20 2.04 15.83
CA MET A 212 8.11 3.36 15.20
C MET A 212 7.46 4.41 16.09
N SER A 213 6.80 4.02 17.19
CA SER A 213 6.01 4.92 18.04
C SER A 213 6.81 6.11 18.61
N ALA A 214 8.12 5.97 18.82
CA ALA A 214 8.94 7.04 19.40
C ALA A 214 9.14 8.26 18.48
N GLY A 215 9.13 8.06 17.16
CA GLY A 215 9.32 9.14 16.18
C GLY A 215 8.11 9.36 15.27
N PHE A 216 6.95 8.78 15.62
CA PHE A 216 5.76 8.81 14.79
C PHE A 216 5.21 10.23 14.59
N ASN A 217 5.34 11.09 15.61
CA ASN A 217 4.95 12.50 15.52
C ASN A 217 5.77 13.33 14.53
N GLN A 218 6.91 12.81 14.06
CA GLN A 218 7.73 13.40 13.00
C GLN A 218 7.92 12.46 11.81
N LEU A 219 7.19 11.35 11.74
CA LEU A 219 7.29 10.34 10.68
C LEU A 219 8.69 9.73 10.52
N HIS A 220 9.50 9.68 11.59
CA HIS A 220 10.82 9.05 11.54
C HIS A 220 10.72 7.57 11.19
N GLY A 221 11.68 7.09 10.40
CA GLY A 221 11.75 5.70 9.97
C GLY A 221 10.86 5.36 8.78
N ILE A 222 10.03 6.30 8.31
CA ILE A 222 9.33 6.17 7.03
C ILE A 222 10.33 6.30 5.89
N MET A 223 10.29 5.33 4.99
CA MET A 223 11.12 5.24 3.81
C MET A 223 10.32 5.54 2.54
N ARG A 224 10.99 6.08 1.53
CA ARG A 224 10.43 6.43 0.21
C ARG A 224 11.24 5.81 -0.91
N THR A 225 10.62 5.67 -2.08
CA THR A 225 11.29 5.41 -3.35
C THR A 225 11.80 6.71 -3.98
N VAL A 226 12.73 6.63 -4.93
CA VAL A 226 13.25 7.80 -5.66
C VAL A 226 12.13 8.51 -6.43
N TYR A 227 11.38 7.74 -7.20
CA TYR A 227 10.19 8.19 -7.94
C TYR A 227 8.91 7.66 -7.26
N ASN A 228 7.77 7.86 -7.91
CA ASN A 228 6.54 7.15 -7.55
C ASN A 228 6.74 5.62 -7.60
N GLN A 229 5.87 4.88 -6.92
CA GLN A 229 6.04 3.43 -6.77
C GLN A 229 5.82 2.65 -8.07
N TYR A 230 5.10 3.23 -9.04
CA TYR A 230 4.98 2.60 -10.36
C TYR A 230 6.36 2.52 -11.02
N GLU A 231 7.07 3.64 -11.09
CA GLU A 231 8.36 3.71 -11.77
C GLU A 231 9.51 3.10 -10.97
N SER A 232 9.51 3.25 -9.65
CA SER A 232 10.59 2.70 -8.81
C SER A 232 10.41 1.24 -8.42
N MET A 233 9.23 0.63 -8.60
CA MET A 233 8.98 -0.75 -8.18
C MET A 233 8.29 -1.58 -9.25
N VAL A 234 7.17 -1.10 -9.81
CA VAL A 234 6.37 -1.86 -10.78
C VAL A 234 7.14 -2.03 -12.09
N LEU A 235 7.69 -0.96 -12.66
CA LEU A 235 8.42 -1.02 -13.93
C LEU A 235 9.70 -1.89 -13.85
N PRO A 236 10.57 -1.77 -12.84
CA PRO A 236 11.70 -2.70 -12.64
C PRO A 236 11.27 -4.17 -12.60
N LEU A 237 10.25 -4.47 -11.81
CA LEU A 237 9.75 -5.84 -11.67
C LEU A 237 9.13 -6.33 -12.98
N ARG A 238 8.36 -5.50 -13.66
CA ARG A 238 7.80 -5.81 -14.98
C ARG A 238 8.91 -6.13 -16.00
N ARG A 239 9.92 -5.26 -16.11
CA ARG A 239 11.07 -5.47 -17.01
C ARG A 239 11.80 -6.77 -16.70
N TRP A 240 12.00 -7.08 -15.42
CA TRP A 240 12.62 -8.33 -15.00
C TRP A 240 11.77 -9.55 -15.40
N LEU A 241 10.45 -9.51 -15.21
CA LEU A 241 9.53 -10.59 -15.60
C LEU A 241 9.50 -10.78 -17.12
N ASP A 242 9.45 -9.70 -17.90
CA ASP A 242 9.52 -9.75 -19.37
C ASP A 242 10.84 -10.40 -19.83
N GLY A 243 11.96 -10.03 -19.20
CA GLY A 243 13.27 -10.63 -19.46
C GLY A 243 13.38 -12.13 -19.15
N HIS A 244 12.48 -12.66 -18.30
CA HIS A 244 12.37 -14.09 -18.00
C HIS A 244 11.28 -14.79 -18.82
N GLY A 245 10.60 -14.06 -19.71
CA GLY A 245 9.62 -14.60 -20.65
C GLY A 245 8.22 -14.79 -20.06
N VAL A 246 7.87 -14.11 -18.96
CA VAL A 246 6.50 -14.13 -18.42
C VAL A 246 5.51 -13.56 -19.44
N VAL A 247 4.38 -14.24 -19.61
CA VAL A 247 3.32 -13.81 -20.51
C VAL A 247 2.41 -12.84 -19.77
N PHE A 248 2.16 -11.66 -20.35
CA PHE A 248 1.25 -10.67 -19.81
C PHE A 248 0.10 -10.44 -20.78
N GLU A 249 -1.09 -10.88 -20.41
CA GLU A 249 -2.32 -10.73 -21.19
C GLU A 249 -3.15 -9.60 -20.58
N ALA A 250 -3.04 -8.41 -21.18
CA ALA A 250 -3.86 -7.26 -20.83
C ALA A 250 -5.29 -7.42 -21.37
N ASP A 251 -6.18 -6.48 -21.01
CA ASP A 251 -7.59 -6.44 -21.45
C ASP A 251 -8.35 -7.78 -21.24
N THR A 252 -7.98 -8.53 -20.20
CA THR A 252 -8.50 -9.86 -19.88
C THR A 252 -9.06 -9.90 -18.46
N CYS A 253 -10.38 -9.72 -18.36
CA CYS A 253 -11.10 -9.74 -17.08
C CYS A 253 -11.56 -11.16 -16.74
N VAL A 254 -10.97 -11.79 -15.73
CA VAL A 254 -11.46 -13.08 -15.22
C VAL A 254 -12.73 -12.86 -14.40
N THR A 255 -13.83 -13.51 -14.79
CA THR A 255 -15.15 -13.32 -14.16
C THR A 255 -15.61 -14.51 -13.33
N ASP A 256 -15.08 -15.71 -13.57
CA ASP A 256 -15.41 -16.91 -12.82
C ASP A 256 -14.31 -17.98 -12.89
N LEU A 257 -14.35 -18.95 -11.97
CA LEU A 257 -13.50 -20.13 -11.94
C LEU A 257 -14.35 -21.40 -12.13
N LEU A 258 -14.02 -22.21 -13.13
CA LEU A 258 -14.65 -23.51 -13.32
C LEU A 258 -13.99 -24.54 -12.41
N ILE A 259 -14.78 -25.23 -11.60
CA ILE A 259 -14.29 -26.11 -10.53
C ILE A 259 -14.57 -27.58 -10.87
N ASP A 260 -13.69 -28.45 -10.39
CA ASP A 260 -13.80 -29.91 -10.39
C ASP A 260 -13.61 -30.44 -8.96
N GLU A 261 -14.69 -30.99 -8.40
CA GLU A 261 -14.80 -31.48 -7.01
C GLU A 261 -14.93 -33.02 -6.97
N THR A 262 -14.57 -33.71 -8.06
CA THR A 262 -14.71 -35.18 -8.17
C THR A 262 -13.59 -35.96 -7.50
N GLY A 263 -12.46 -35.31 -7.22
CA GLY A 263 -11.28 -35.90 -6.60
C GLY A 263 -11.23 -35.75 -5.07
N THR A 264 -10.13 -36.21 -4.46
CA THR A 264 -9.89 -36.04 -3.02
C THR A 264 -9.70 -34.57 -2.63
N LEU A 265 -9.13 -33.77 -3.51
CA LEU A 265 -8.99 -32.32 -3.38
C LEU A 265 -9.68 -31.65 -4.57
N ASN A 266 -10.34 -30.53 -4.29
CA ASN A 266 -10.93 -29.65 -5.29
C ASN A 266 -9.84 -29.03 -6.15
N ARG A 267 -10.18 -28.74 -7.41
CA ARG A 267 -9.29 -28.02 -8.32
C ARG A 267 -10.05 -27.04 -9.20
N VAL A 268 -9.36 -25.99 -9.61
CA VAL A 268 -9.77 -25.17 -10.75
C VAL A 268 -9.42 -25.94 -12.03
N ARG A 269 -10.41 -26.14 -12.89
CA ARG A 269 -10.28 -26.78 -14.22
C ARG A 269 -10.40 -25.80 -15.39
N GLY A 270 -10.77 -24.54 -15.14
CA GLY A 270 -10.83 -23.50 -16.15
C GLY A 270 -11.04 -22.11 -15.58
N LEU A 271 -10.66 -21.09 -16.34
CA LEU A 271 -10.93 -19.67 -16.06
C LEU A 271 -11.92 -19.14 -17.08
N VAL A 272 -12.93 -18.42 -16.62
CA VAL A 272 -13.85 -17.70 -17.51
C VAL A 272 -13.35 -16.27 -17.62
N CYS A 273 -13.03 -15.83 -18.84
CA CYS A 273 -12.46 -14.52 -19.12
C CYS A 273 -13.34 -13.74 -20.10
N ASP A 274 -13.58 -12.47 -19.80
CA ASP A 274 -14.15 -11.50 -20.72
C ASP A 274 -13.03 -10.59 -21.25
N THR A 275 -12.97 -10.47 -22.58
CA THR A 275 -12.09 -9.55 -23.30
C THR A 275 -12.94 -8.56 -24.09
N SER A 276 -12.35 -7.50 -24.63
CA SER A 276 -13.05 -6.54 -25.50
C SER A 276 -13.72 -7.18 -26.73
N GLN A 277 -13.26 -8.36 -27.16
CA GLN A 277 -13.74 -9.03 -28.35
C GLN A 277 -14.70 -10.18 -28.07
N ARG A 278 -14.49 -10.93 -26.98
CA ARG A 278 -15.20 -12.17 -26.70
C ARG A 278 -15.07 -12.62 -25.25
N ARG A 279 -16.02 -13.46 -24.84
CA ARG A 279 -15.89 -14.35 -23.68
C ARG A 279 -15.12 -15.61 -24.07
N VAL A 280 -14.16 -16.02 -23.26
CA VAL A 280 -13.28 -17.17 -23.48
C VAL A 280 -13.24 -18.02 -22.22
N GLU A 281 -13.21 -19.34 -22.39
CA GLU A 281 -12.88 -20.27 -21.31
C GLU A 281 -11.44 -20.77 -21.53
N LEU A 282 -10.55 -20.46 -20.60
CA LEU A 282 -9.17 -20.95 -20.60
C LEU A 282 -9.12 -22.25 -19.79
N PRO A 283 -8.84 -23.41 -20.41
CA PRO A 283 -8.73 -24.66 -19.68
C PRO A 283 -7.51 -24.66 -18.75
N VAL A 284 -7.68 -25.15 -17.53
CA VAL A 284 -6.62 -25.32 -16.53
C VAL A 284 -6.34 -26.81 -16.38
N GLY A 285 -5.15 -27.22 -16.80
CA GLY A 285 -4.69 -28.60 -16.79
C GLY A 285 -4.54 -29.18 -15.38
N PRO A 286 -4.40 -30.50 -15.24
CA PRO A 286 -4.26 -31.14 -13.92
C PRO A 286 -3.00 -30.72 -13.13
N ALA A 287 -1.93 -30.33 -13.83
CA ALA A 287 -0.67 -29.86 -13.25
C ALA A 287 -0.63 -28.34 -13.05
N ASP A 288 -1.51 -27.61 -13.73
CA ASP A 288 -1.54 -26.15 -13.73
C ASP A 288 -1.99 -25.60 -12.37
N LYS A 289 -1.60 -24.36 -12.09
CA LYS A 289 -1.87 -23.64 -10.85
C LYS A 289 -2.53 -22.29 -11.13
N VAL A 290 -3.41 -21.86 -10.24
CA VAL A 290 -4.14 -20.60 -10.34
C VAL A 290 -3.91 -19.79 -9.07
N ILE A 291 -3.52 -18.53 -9.23
CA ILE A 291 -3.30 -17.59 -8.13
C ILE A 291 -4.18 -16.37 -8.39
N VAL A 292 -5.07 -16.04 -7.45
CA VAL A 292 -6.07 -14.98 -7.64
C VAL A 292 -5.83 -13.83 -6.68
N THR A 293 -5.68 -12.62 -7.20
CA THR A 293 -5.73 -11.40 -6.37
C THR A 293 -7.18 -11.10 -6.01
N LEU A 294 -7.53 -11.18 -4.72
CA LEU A 294 -8.91 -10.95 -4.27
C LEU A 294 -9.19 -9.47 -4.04
N GLY A 295 -10.29 -8.98 -4.59
CA GLY A 295 -10.76 -7.60 -4.40
C GLY A 295 -9.77 -6.54 -4.88
N SER A 296 -10.21 -5.28 -4.90
CA SER A 296 -9.30 -4.16 -5.18
C SER A 296 -9.74 -2.89 -4.46
N MET A 297 -8.80 -2.28 -3.76
CA MET A 297 -8.99 -1.00 -3.08
C MET A 297 -9.12 0.16 -4.06
N THR A 298 -8.63 -0.02 -5.30
CA THR A 298 -8.67 0.98 -6.37
C THR A 298 -9.67 0.64 -7.47
N ALA A 299 -10.47 -0.42 -7.28
CA ALA A 299 -11.64 -0.68 -8.09
C ALA A 299 -12.57 0.54 -8.12
N ALA A 300 -13.23 0.75 -9.26
CA ALA A 300 -14.16 1.87 -9.47
C ALA A 300 -13.57 3.27 -9.19
N SER A 301 -12.23 3.43 -9.14
CA SER A 301 -11.63 4.76 -9.00
C SER A 301 -11.95 5.62 -10.23
N SER A 302 -12.21 6.90 -10.02
CA SER A 302 -12.52 7.85 -11.09
C SER A 302 -11.70 9.12 -10.97
N LEU A 303 -11.50 9.81 -12.09
CA LEU A 303 -10.75 11.05 -12.15
C LEU A 303 -11.65 12.23 -12.51
N GLY A 304 -11.46 13.35 -11.83
CA GLY A 304 -12.03 14.64 -12.19
C GLY A 304 -11.09 15.43 -13.10
N GLY A 305 -10.94 16.70 -12.81
CA GLY A 305 -9.96 17.61 -13.41
C GLY A 305 -10.02 18.97 -12.73
N MET A 306 -9.24 19.93 -13.25
CA MET A 306 -9.17 21.28 -12.67
C MET A 306 -10.55 21.91 -12.48
N ASP A 307 -11.44 21.77 -13.46
CA ASP A 307 -12.79 22.36 -13.45
C ASP A 307 -13.89 21.28 -13.51
N ARG A 308 -13.61 20.05 -13.07
CA ARG A 308 -14.57 18.93 -13.04
C ARG A 308 -14.37 18.06 -11.79
N ALA A 309 -15.43 17.79 -11.04
CA ALA A 309 -15.38 16.88 -9.91
C ALA A 309 -15.15 15.42 -10.36
N ALA A 310 -14.55 14.60 -9.48
CA ALA A 310 -14.40 13.16 -9.73
C ALA A 310 -15.73 12.43 -9.43
N PRO A 311 -16.33 11.70 -10.39
CA PRO A 311 -17.62 11.06 -10.16
C PRO A 311 -17.53 9.90 -9.18
N LEU A 312 -18.45 9.76 -8.24
CA LEU A 312 -18.51 8.57 -7.39
C LEU A 312 -19.09 7.39 -8.18
N ASN A 313 -18.21 6.48 -8.64
CA ASN A 313 -18.62 5.22 -9.24
C ASN A 313 -18.72 4.14 -8.16
N THR A 314 -19.71 3.26 -8.20
CA THR A 314 -19.81 2.11 -7.29
C THR A 314 -19.72 0.77 -8.02
N VAL A 315 -19.71 0.82 -9.35
CA VAL A 315 -19.55 -0.36 -10.20
C VAL A 315 -18.07 -0.58 -10.48
N ASP A 316 -17.57 -1.74 -10.06
CA ASP A 316 -16.20 -2.17 -10.33
C ASP A 316 -16.05 -2.67 -11.78
N SER A 317 -15.42 -1.86 -12.62
CA SER A 317 -15.14 -2.20 -14.01
C SER A 317 -13.98 -3.18 -14.19
N THR A 318 -13.13 -3.42 -13.18
CA THR A 318 -12.05 -4.40 -13.29
C THR A 318 -12.51 -5.81 -12.94
N GLY A 319 -13.75 -5.97 -12.49
CA GLY A 319 -14.35 -7.26 -12.12
C GLY A 319 -13.75 -7.91 -10.86
N ALA A 320 -12.87 -7.25 -10.12
CA ALA A 320 -12.17 -7.85 -8.98
C ALA A 320 -13.13 -8.22 -7.85
N TRP A 321 -14.07 -7.34 -7.51
CA TRP A 321 -15.13 -7.61 -6.54
C TRP A 321 -16.16 -8.60 -7.06
N HIS A 322 -16.47 -8.54 -8.36
CA HIS A 322 -17.39 -9.47 -9.00
C HIS A 322 -16.84 -10.90 -8.93
N LEU A 323 -15.61 -11.12 -9.38
CA LEU A 323 -14.93 -12.41 -9.35
C LEU A 323 -14.94 -12.99 -7.94
N TRP A 324 -14.54 -12.21 -6.92
CA TRP A 324 -14.53 -12.72 -5.55
C TRP A 324 -15.94 -13.11 -5.07
N LYS A 325 -16.97 -12.30 -5.35
CA LYS A 325 -18.36 -12.65 -5.02
C LYS A 325 -18.83 -13.92 -5.74
N GLN A 326 -18.46 -14.09 -7.02
CA GLN A 326 -18.83 -15.29 -7.79
C GLN A 326 -18.20 -16.55 -7.19
N ILE A 327 -16.89 -16.56 -6.97
CA ILE A 327 -16.19 -17.77 -6.51
C ILE A 327 -16.56 -18.13 -5.07
N ALA A 328 -16.84 -17.13 -4.22
CA ALA A 328 -17.24 -17.34 -2.83
C ALA A 328 -18.70 -17.80 -2.67
N ALA A 329 -19.52 -17.70 -3.72
CA ALA A 329 -20.91 -18.13 -3.66
C ALA A 329 -21.02 -19.63 -3.35
N GLY A 330 -21.57 -19.96 -2.19
CA GLY A 330 -21.67 -21.34 -1.70
C GLY A 330 -20.36 -21.95 -1.17
N ARG A 331 -19.29 -21.15 -1.06
CA ARG A 331 -17.95 -21.58 -0.60
C ARG A 331 -17.43 -20.66 0.50
N PRO A 332 -17.90 -20.81 1.75
CA PRO A 332 -17.50 -19.93 2.86
C PRO A 332 -16.00 -19.94 3.13
N GLU A 333 -15.27 -20.98 2.75
CA GLU A 333 -13.81 -21.06 2.83
C GLU A 333 -13.09 -20.06 1.92
N PHE A 334 -13.78 -19.45 0.93
CA PHE A 334 -13.28 -18.36 0.09
C PHE A 334 -13.58 -16.97 0.67
N GLY A 335 -14.19 -16.92 1.86
CA GLY A 335 -14.49 -15.71 2.60
C GLY A 335 -15.76 -14.98 2.18
N HIS A 336 -15.95 -13.79 2.73
CA HIS A 336 -17.19 -13.02 2.63
C HIS A 336 -16.94 -11.64 2.01
N PRO A 337 -16.83 -11.55 0.66
CA PRO A 337 -16.49 -10.29 -0.03
C PRO A 337 -17.40 -9.12 0.32
N SER A 338 -18.69 -9.36 0.58
CA SER A 338 -19.66 -8.31 0.92
C SER A 338 -19.30 -7.50 2.17
N VAL A 339 -18.55 -8.08 3.12
CA VAL A 339 -18.02 -7.36 4.29
C VAL A 339 -17.11 -6.20 3.88
N PHE A 340 -16.50 -6.28 2.69
CA PHE A 340 -15.57 -5.28 2.17
C PHE A 340 -16.14 -4.50 0.98
N ALA A 341 -16.93 -5.17 0.13
CA ALA A 341 -17.36 -4.67 -1.17
C ALA A 341 -18.66 -3.84 -1.16
N ASP A 342 -19.48 -3.92 -0.10
CA ASP A 342 -20.84 -3.34 -0.09
C ASP A 342 -20.96 -2.10 0.80
N HIS A 343 -19.85 -1.53 1.23
CA HIS A 343 -19.79 -0.46 2.24
C HIS A 343 -18.92 0.73 1.79
N THR A 344 -19.20 1.28 0.59
CA THR A 344 -18.44 2.40 0.02
C THR A 344 -18.49 3.66 0.88
N ASP A 345 -19.59 3.94 1.58
CA ASP A 345 -19.68 5.11 2.46
C ASP A 345 -18.71 5.04 3.65
N ALA A 346 -18.33 3.84 4.07
CA ALA A 346 -17.38 3.60 5.16
C ALA A 346 -15.94 3.37 4.68
N SER A 347 -15.72 3.28 3.36
CA SER A 347 -14.43 2.90 2.76
C SER A 347 -13.90 3.86 1.68
N LYS A 348 -14.65 4.92 1.35
CA LYS A 348 -14.26 5.92 0.35
C LYS A 348 -13.44 7.05 0.95
N TRP A 349 -12.48 7.54 0.16
CA TRP A 349 -11.89 8.87 0.33
C TRP A 349 -11.38 9.39 -1.02
N LEU A 350 -11.00 10.67 -1.06
CA LEU A 350 -10.61 11.35 -2.29
C LEU A 350 -9.16 11.80 -2.18
N SER A 351 -8.34 11.44 -3.17
CA SER A 351 -7.00 11.99 -3.37
C SER A 351 -7.01 13.06 -4.46
N PHE A 352 -5.93 13.81 -4.57
CA PHE A 352 -5.70 14.71 -5.68
C PHE A 352 -4.21 14.84 -5.97
N THR A 353 -3.87 15.04 -7.24
CA THR A 353 -2.51 15.34 -7.69
C THR A 353 -2.49 16.72 -8.33
N VAL A 354 -1.54 17.57 -7.93
CA VAL A 354 -1.38 18.92 -8.47
C VAL A 354 -0.09 18.98 -9.27
N THR A 355 -0.21 19.28 -10.56
CA THR A 355 0.93 19.57 -11.44
C THR A 355 1.06 21.08 -11.57
N LEU A 356 2.22 21.61 -11.23
CA LEU A 356 2.52 23.05 -11.17
C LEU A 356 3.65 23.39 -12.13
N ARG A 357 3.49 24.50 -12.87
CA ARG A 357 4.54 25.08 -13.73
C ARG A 357 5.10 26.40 -13.18
N ASP A 358 4.65 26.77 -12.00
CA ASP A 358 5.09 27.94 -11.28
C ASP A 358 5.58 27.52 -9.89
N PRO A 359 6.80 27.93 -9.48
CA PRO A 359 7.42 27.45 -8.25
C PRO A 359 6.87 28.13 -6.98
N THR A 360 5.95 29.08 -7.10
CA THR A 360 5.49 29.91 -5.97
C THR A 360 4.90 29.08 -4.85
N LEU A 361 4.01 28.13 -5.18
CA LEU A 361 3.37 27.31 -4.15
C LEU A 361 4.38 26.44 -3.38
N PHE A 362 5.29 25.76 -4.08
CA PHE A 362 6.32 24.95 -3.45
C PHE A 362 7.26 25.79 -2.58
N ARG A 363 7.65 26.98 -3.05
CA ARG A 363 8.45 27.92 -2.27
C ARG A 363 7.73 28.33 -0.99
N LEU A 364 6.46 28.72 -1.07
CA LEU A 364 5.67 29.12 0.11
C LEU A 364 5.51 27.98 1.11
N ILE A 365 5.20 26.75 0.66
CA ILE A 365 5.08 25.59 1.55
C ILE A 365 6.42 25.21 2.16
N ARG A 366 7.51 25.22 1.38
CA ARG A 366 8.87 24.96 1.88
C ARG A 366 9.26 25.99 2.95
N ASP A 367 9.01 27.27 2.69
CA ASP A 367 9.36 28.35 3.61
C ASP A 367 8.51 28.29 4.89
N LEU A 368 7.22 27.94 4.78
CA LEU A 368 6.34 27.70 5.93
C LEU A 368 6.79 26.49 6.75
N THR A 369 7.09 25.38 6.09
CA THR A 369 7.32 24.10 6.78
C THR A 369 8.75 23.97 7.28
N GLY A 370 9.72 24.47 6.52
CA GLY A 370 11.14 24.26 6.74
C GLY A 370 11.64 22.91 6.23
N ASN A 371 10.82 22.13 5.53
CA ASN A 371 11.22 20.87 4.90
C ASN A 371 11.54 21.08 3.43
N VAL A 372 12.62 20.47 2.95
CA VAL A 372 12.85 20.31 1.51
C VAL A 372 11.84 19.28 0.98
N PRO A 373 11.27 19.46 -0.23
CA PRO A 373 10.43 18.44 -0.86
C PRO A 373 11.09 17.06 -0.83
N GLY A 374 10.36 16.06 -0.32
CA GLY A 374 10.86 14.70 -0.06
C GLY A 374 11.12 14.38 1.42
N GLU A 375 11.53 15.34 2.24
CA GLU A 375 11.93 15.10 3.64
C GLU A 375 10.75 15.14 4.63
N GLY A 376 9.75 15.98 4.38
CA GLY A 376 8.73 16.34 5.39
C GLY A 376 7.62 15.32 5.60
N GLY A 377 7.44 14.37 4.68
CA GLY A 377 6.32 13.43 4.71
C GLY A 377 4.95 14.11 4.60
N LEU A 378 3.97 13.60 5.37
CA LEU A 378 2.59 14.11 5.39
C LEU A 378 2.47 15.36 6.26
N ILE A 379 1.89 16.40 5.68
CA ILE A 379 1.47 17.63 6.36
C ILE A 379 -0.06 17.56 6.50
N THR A 380 -0.57 17.52 7.73
CA THR A 380 -2.02 17.47 8.00
C THR A 380 -2.55 18.84 8.39
N PHE A 381 -3.63 19.29 7.74
CA PHE A 381 -4.39 20.45 8.17
C PHE A 381 -5.29 20.05 9.34
N ALA A 382 -4.82 20.28 10.55
CA ALA A 382 -5.38 19.65 11.74
C ALA A 382 -6.76 20.20 12.14
N GLU A 383 -7.15 21.34 11.61
CA GLU A 383 -8.46 21.98 11.79
C GLU A 383 -9.35 21.84 10.53
N SER A 384 -8.90 21.11 9.51
CA SER A 384 -9.67 20.95 8.27
C SER A 384 -10.91 20.10 8.48
N SER A 385 -12.07 20.60 8.06
CA SER A 385 -13.33 19.85 8.05
C SER A 385 -13.25 18.60 7.19
N TRP A 386 -12.44 18.60 6.12
CA TRP A 386 -12.19 17.41 5.28
C TRP A 386 -11.20 16.40 5.87
N LEU A 387 -10.52 16.75 6.96
CA LEU A 387 -9.35 16.03 7.46
C LEU A 387 -8.32 15.83 6.34
N ALA A 388 -7.91 16.94 5.74
CA ALA A 388 -7.03 16.95 4.58
C ALA A 388 -5.55 16.92 4.94
N SER A 389 -4.76 16.26 4.10
CA SER A 389 -3.31 16.20 4.19
C SER A 389 -2.66 16.33 2.81
N ILE A 390 -1.45 16.87 2.76
CA ILE A 390 -0.64 17.00 1.56
C ILE A 390 0.77 16.44 1.76
N VAL A 391 1.44 16.10 0.66
CA VAL A 391 2.83 15.67 0.58
C VAL A 391 3.48 16.39 -0.59
N LEU A 392 4.66 16.95 -0.34
CA LEU A 392 5.56 17.41 -1.39
C LEU A 392 6.63 16.32 -1.55
N PRO A 393 6.46 15.37 -2.49
CA PRO A 393 7.48 14.37 -2.74
C PRO A 393 8.75 15.03 -3.28
N HIS A 394 9.85 14.28 -3.25
CA HIS A 394 11.06 14.66 -3.97
C HIS A 394 10.73 14.95 -5.44
N GLN A 395 11.39 15.94 -6.02
CA GLN A 395 11.23 16.34 -7.42
C GLN A 395 12.53 16.03 -8.18
N PRO A 396 12.48 15.39 -9.35
CA PRO A 396 11.27 14.90 -10.01
C PRO A 396 10.63 13.70 -9.29
N HIS A 397 9.29 13.64 -9.31
CA HIS A 397 8.52 12.50 -8.77
C HIS A 397 8.20 11.46 -9.86
N PHE A 398 8.24 11.88 -11.13
CA PHE A 398 8.08 11.02 -12.30
C PHE A 398 9.33 11.02 -13.16
N ILE A 399 9.67 9.89 -13.76
CA ILE A 399 10.71 9.79 -14.79
C ILE A 399 10.30 10.66 -15.99
N GLY A 400 11.19 11.54 -16.42
CA GLY A 400 10.91 12.47 -17.52
C GLY A 400 10.03 13.66 -17.14
N GLN A 401 9.76 13.89 -15.85
CA GLN A 401 9.18 15.14 -15.37
C GLN A 401 10.15 16.30 -15.67
N PRO A 402 9.70 17.37 -16.38
CA PRO A 402 10.55 18.53 -16.66
C PRO A 402 11.01 19.26 -15.40
N ASP A 403 12.20 19.86 -15.45
CA ASP A 403 12.82 20.57 -14.31
C ASP A 403 12.00 21.78 -13.82
N ASP A 404 11.18 22.37 -14.70
CA ASP A 404 10.31 23.51 -14.40
C ASP A 404 8.90 23.08 -13.94
N VAL A 405 8.65 21.78 -13.80
CA VAL A 405 7.38 21.21 -13.36
C VAL A 405 7.53 20.59 -11.98
N GLN A 406 6.55 20.82 -11.12
CA GLN A 406 6.50 20.25 -9.77
C GLN A 406 5.19 19.50 -9.54
N VAL A 407 5.27 18.41 -8.78
CA VAL A 407 4.11 17.57 -8.47
C VAL A 407 3.89 17.47 -6.96
N LEU A 408 2.71 17.86 -6.50
CA LEU A 408 2.23 17.69 -5.14
C LEU A 408 1.10 16.65 -5.12
N TRP A 409 0.99 15.91 -4.02
CA TRP A 409 -0.10 14.98 -3.79
C TRP A 409 -0.82 15.29 -2.49
N GLY A 410 -2.13 15.06 -2.43
CA GLY A 410 -2.91 15.21 -1.21
C GLY A 410 -4.18 14.38 -1.21
N TYR A 411 -4.91 14.42 -0.10
CA TYR A 411 -6.19 13.73 0.07
C TYR A 411 -6.98 14.33 1.23
N GLY A 412 -8.25 13.96 1.32
CA GLY A 412 -9.10 14.20 2.48
C GLY A 412 -9.89 12.96 2.85
N LEU A 413 -10.06 12.74 4.15
CA LEU A 413 -10.67 11.54 4.72
C LEU A 413 -12.17 11.69 5.02
N ARG A 414 -12.67 12.92 5.10
CA ARG A 414 -14.09 13.24 5.34
C ARG A 414 -14.70 13.91 4.12
N VAL A 415 -14.91 13.12 3.06
CA VAL A 415 -15.25 13.65 1.74
C VAL A 415 -16.67 14.24 1.63
N GLY A 416 -17.56 13.86 2.54
CA GLY A 416 -18.94 14.36 2.61
C GLY A 416 -19.10 15.68 3.37
N GLU A 417 -18.06 16.12 4.09
CA GLU A 417 -18.14 17.33 4.92
C GLU A 417 -17.91 18.60 4.09
N PRO A 418 -18.64 19.69 4.31
CA PRO A 418 -18.34 20.98 3.70
C PRO A 418 -16.93 21.48 4.06
N GLY A 419 -16.23 22.05 3.07
CA GLY A 419 -14.93 22.68 3.28
C GLY A 419 -15.05 24.00 4.06
N ASP A 420 -13.98 24.37 4.75
CA ASP A 420 -13.90 25.57 5.60
C ASP A 420 -13.81 26.87 4.79
N PHE A 421 -13.28 26.81 3.56
CA PHE A 421 -13.09 27.96 2.68
C PHE A 421 -13.98 27.92 1.43
N VAL A 422 -14.30 26.72 0.93
CA VAL A 422 -15.18 26.56 -0.24
C VAL A 422 -16.63 26.24 0.10
N GLY A 423 -16.94 25.84 1.34
CA GLY A 423 -18.32 25.59 1.80
C GLY A 423 -19.06 24.44 1.11
N LYS A 424 -18.32 23.54 0.44
CA LYS A 424 -18.85 22.44 -0.37
C LYS A 424 -18.27 21.09 0.07
N PRO A 425 -19.02 19.97 0.03
CA PRO A 425 -18.45 18.65 0.25
C PRO A 425 -17.26 18.38 -0.67
N MET A 426 -16.17 17.84 -0.14
CA MET A 426 -14.95 17.56 -0.93
C MET A 426 -15.24 16.71 -2.17
N GLN A 427 -16.12 15.72 -2.04
CA GLN A 427 -16.50 14.82 -3.14
C GLN A 427 -17.15 15.54 -4.33
N ASP A 428 -17.79 16.69 -4.08
CA ASP A 428 -18.46 17.48 -5.11
C ASP A 428 -17.53 18.56 -5.68
N CYS A 429 -16.32 18.72 -5.13
CA CYS A 429 -15.37 19.74 -5.53
C CYS A 429 -14.60 19.37 -6.80
N THR A 430 -14.39 20.36 -7.65
CA THR A 430 -13.41 20.38 -8.74
C THR A 430 -11.99 20.49 -8.20
N GLY A 431 -10.98 20.25 -9.04
CA GLY A 431 -9.58 20.46 -8.66
C GLY A 431 -9.28 21.89 -8.19
N ARG A 432 -9.91 22.90 -8.82
CA ARG A 432 -9.78 24.32 -8.47
C ARG A 432 -10.33 24.61 -7.07
N GLU A 433 -11.51 24.08 -6.75
CA GLU A 433 -12.12 24.23 -5.41
C GLU A 433 -11.26 23.53 -4.35
N ILE A 434 -10.75 22.32 -4.61
CA ILE A 434 -9.85 21.61 -3.69
C ILE A 434 -8.55 22.39 -3.45
N LEU A 435 -7.96 22.95 -4.51
CA LEU A 435 -6.75 23.75 -4.39
C LEU A 435 -7.02 25.06 -3.63
N THR A 436 -8.19 25.66 -3.82
CA THR A 436 -8.63 26.85 -3.07
C THR A 436 -8.76 26.56 -1.58
N GLU A 437 -9.37 25.44 -1.20
CA GLU A 437 -9.47 24.98 0.18
C GLU A 437 -8.08 24.82 0.82
N MET A 438 -7.16 24.16 0.10
CA MET A 438 -5.79 23.96 0.55
C MET A 438 -5.05 25.29 0.77
N LEU A 439 -5.17 26.24 -0.17
CA LEU A 439 -4.56 27.57 -0.04
C LEU A 439 -5.11 28.34 1.15
N GLY A 440 -6.41 28.20 1.44
CA GLY A 440 -7.05 28.77 2.62
C GLY A 440 -6.43 28.26 3.93
N HIS A 441 -6.24 26.95 4.07
CA HIS A 441 -5.57 26.37 5.24
C HIS A 441 -4.11 26.82 5.39
N LEU A 442 -3.43 27.08 4.28
CA LEU A 442 -2.07 27.61 4.24
C LEU A 442 -2.00 29.13 4.45
N ARG A 443 -3.14 29.84 4.48
CA ARG A 443 -3.23 31.31 4.54
C ARG A 443 -2.48 32.01 3.40
N ILE A 444 -2.58 31.45 2.18
CA ILE A 444 -1.98 32.01 0.96
C ILE A 444 -3.07 32.74 0.17
N ASP A 445 -3.23 34.04 0.41
CA ASP A 445 -4.24 34.86 -0.26
C ASP A 445 -3.66 35.65 -1.45
N ALA A 446 -2.48 36.29 -1.25
CA ALA A 446 -1.92 37.23 -2.22
C ALA A 446 -1.53 36.56 -3.54
N GLU A 447 -1.01 35.34 -3.49
CA GLU A 447 -0.56 34.58 -4.66
C GLU A 447 -1.62 33.60 -5.18
N ALA A 448 -2.79 33.50 -4.54
CA ALA A 448 -3.79 32.46 -4.82
C ALA A 448 -4.20 32.42 -6.29
N THR A 449 -4.52 33.57 -6.88
CA THR A 449 -4.95 33.65 -8.29
C THR A 449 -3.85 33.13 -9.22
N ARG A 450 -2.60 33.58 -9.04
CA ARG A 450 -1.45 33.11 -9.83
C ARG A 450 -1.27 31.60 -9.72
N ILE A 451 -1.37 31.05 -8.51
CA ILE A 451 -1.20 29.61 -8.29
C ILE A 451 -2.31 28.84 -9.01
N LEU A 452 -3.57 29.28 -8.89
CA LEU A 452 -4.72 28.64 -9.54
C LEU A 452 -4.67 28.72 -11.07
N ASP A 453 -4.08 29.78 -11.64
CA ASP A 453 -3.94 29.94 -13.10
C ASP A 453 -2.83 29.05 -13.70
N HIS A 454 -1.85 28.65 -12.89
CA HIS A 454 -0.68 27.87 -13.32
C HIS A 454 -0.64 26.44 -12.76
N ALA A 455 -1.72 26.00 -12.11
CA ALA A 455 -1.86 24.65 -11.57
C ALA A 455 -2.86 23.82 -12.36
N ASN A 456 -2.62 22.52 -12.43
CA ASN A 456 -3.60 21.52 -12.84
C ASN A 456 -3.80 20.53 -11.69
N CYS A 457 -4.95 20.60 -11.03
CA CYS A 457 -5.33 19.72 -9.94
C CYS A 457 -6.31 18.65 -10.43
N ILE A 458 -5.93 17.38 -10.31
CA ILE A 458 -6.75 16.24 -10.73
C ILE A 458 -7.21 15.48 -9.47
N PRO A 459 -8.47 15.60 -9.06
CA PRO A 459 -9.03 14.78 -8.00
C PRO A 459 -9.27 13.34 -8.47
N CYS A 460 -9.12 12.40 -7.55
CA CYS A 460 -9.39 10.98 -7.75
C CYS A 460 -10.29 10.44 -6.63
N MET A 461 -11.54 10.12 -6.95
CA MET A 461 -12.46 9.49 -6.02
C MET A 461 -12.19 7.98 -6.01
N MET A 462 -12.02 7.39 -4.82
CA MET A 462 -11.79 5.96 -4.67
C MET A 462 -12.81 5.38 -3.66
N PRO A 463 -13.79 4.59 -4.11
CA PRO A 463 -14.88 4.09 -3.27
C PRO A 463 -14.49 3.01 -2.25
N PHE A 464 -13.44 2.23 -2.54
CA PHE A 464 -13.06 1.03 -1.77
C PHE A 464 -11.68 1.14 -1.10
N ILE A 465 -11.10 2.33 -1.06
CA ILE A 465 -9.69 2.52 -0.75
C ILE A 465 -9.30 2.18 0.69
N THR A 466 -10.27 2.16 1.61
CA THR A 466 -10.11 1.65 2.99
C THR A 466 -10.99 0.44 3.29
N SER A 467 -11.48 -0.27 2.27
CA SER A 467 -12.38 -1.42 2.48
C SER A 467 -11.72 -2.55 3.27
N GLN A 468 -10.41 -2.76 3.11
CA GLN A 468 -9.62 -3.69 3.90
C GLN A 468 -9.63 -3.41 5.41
N PHE A 469 -9.96 -2.19 5.85
CA PHE A 469 -10.06 -1.84 7.27
C PHE A 469 -11.46 -2.02 7.85
N LEU A 470 -12.46 -2.39 7.04
CA LEU A 470 -13.82 -2.59 7.54
C LEU A 470 -13.85 -3.71 8.61
N PRO A 471 -14.72 -3.58 9.63
CA PRO A 471 -14.85 -4.59 10.67
C PRO A 471 -15.13 -5.97 10.06
N ARG A 472 -14.44 -6.98 10.56
CA ARG A 472 -14.45 -8.34 10.01
C ARG A 472 -14.35 -9.38 11.11
N LYS A 473 -14.79 -10.59 10.83
CA LYS A 473 -14.60 -11.79 11.65
C LYS A 473 -13.57 -12.72 11.03
N ARG A 474 -13.11 -13.67 11.82
CA ARG A 474 -12.34 -14.81 11.31
C ARG A 474 -13.18 -15.53 10.26
N GLY A 475 -12.58 -15.79 9.10
CA GLY A 475 -13.25 -16.41 7.96
C GLY A 475 -13.73 -15.42 6.90
N ASP A 476 -13.88 -14.12 7.19
CA ASP A 476 -14.27 -13.15 6.16
C ASP A 476 -13.20 -12.97 5.08
N ARG A 477 -11.93 -13.15 5.46
CA ARG A 477 -10.82 -13.32 4.53
C ARG A 477 -10.45 -14.80 4.45
N PRO A 478 -10.30 -15.39 3.26
CA PRO A 478 -9.83 -16.76 3.12
C PRO A 478 -8.35 -16.87 3.46
N ALA A 479 -7.90 -18.09 3.78
CA ALA A 479 -6.46 -18.37 3.84
C ALA A 479 -5.81 -18.17 2.45
N VAL A 480 -4.50 -17.87 2.43
CA VAL A 480 -3.73 -17.80 1.18
C VAL A 480 -3.87 -19.09 0.37
N THR A 481 -3.85 -20.25 1.03
CA THR A 481 -4.17 -21.55 0.42
C THR A 481 -5.39 -22.13 1.11
N PRO A 482 -6.58 -22.11 0.49
CA PRO A 482 -7.78 -22.67 1.08
C PRO A 482 -7.63 -24.19 1.28
N GLU A 483 -8.08 -24.68 2.43
CA GLU A 483 -8.06 -26.12 2.74
C GLU A 483 -8.93 -26.90 1.73
N GLY A 484 -8.48 -28.09 1.34
CA GLY A 484 -9.20 -28.93 0.37
C GLY A 484 -8.94 -28.59 -1.09
N TRP A 485 -8.03 -27.65 -1.41
CA TRP A 485 -7.71 -27.25 -2.78
C TRP A 485 -6.29 -27.63 -3.19
N ARG A 486 -6.12 -28.15 -4.41
CA ARG A 486 -4.80 -28.61 -4.90
C ARG A 486 -4.01 -27.57 -5.70
N ASN A 487 -4.70 -26.66 -6.38
CA ASN A 487 -4.09 -25.80 -7.40
C ASN A 487 -4.53 -24.34 -7.35
N LEU A 488 -5.04 -23.88 -6.21
CA LEU A 488 -5.57 -22.54 -6.04
C LEU A 488 -4.91 -21.84 -4.85
N ALA A 489 -4.53 -20.58 -5.03
CA ALA A 489 -4.15 -19.68 -3.95
C ALA A 489 -4.77 -18.29 -4.12
N PHE A 490 -4.94 -17.59 -3.00
CA PHE A 490 -5.40 -16.21 -2.92
C PHE A 490 -4.30 -15.29 -2.41
N ILE A 491 -4.16 -14.14 -3.04
CA ILE A 491 -3.12 -13.16 -2.72
C ILE A 491 -3.69 -11.74 -2.63
N GLY A 492 -2.89 -10.82 -2.09
CA GLY A 492 -3.24 -9.41 -1.97
C GLY A 492 -3.79 -9.06 -0.58
N GLN A 493 -4.57 -7.98 -0.51
CA GLN A 493 -4.96 -7.34 0.77
C GLN A 493 -6.14 -8.02 1.46
N PHE A 494 -6.78 -8.99 0.81
CA PHE A 494 -8.04 -9.58 1.26
C PHE A 494 -7.96 -11.08 1.54
N CYS A 495 -6.77 -11.68 1.50
CA CYS A 495 -6.50 -12.99 2.11
C CYS A 495 -5.97 -12.81 3.54
N GLU A 496 -6.06 -13.84 4.38
CA GLU A 496 -5.63 -13.81 5.77
C GLU A 496 -4.15 -14.18 5.91
N LEU A 497 -3.35 -13.21 6.39
CA LEU A 497 -2.00 -13.41 6.91
C LEU A 497 -1.98 -13.03 8.40
N PRO A 498 -1.70 -13.99 9.31
CA PRO A 498 -1.57 -13.69 10.73
C PRO A 498 -0.45 -12.70 11.03
N ASP A 499 -0.63 -11.89 12.07
CA ASP A 499 0.34 -10.92 12.62
C ASP A 499 0.79 -9.79 11.69
N ASP A 500 0.46 -9.81 10.39
CA ASP A 500 0.79 -8.74 9.45
C ASP A 500 -0.39 -7.79 9.20
N VAL A 501 -0.10 -6.64 8.61
CA VAL A 501 -1.05 -5.54 8.41
C VAL A 501 -1.35 -5.29 6.94
N VAL A 502 -2.64 -5.21 6.60
CA VAL A 502 -3.11 -4.85 5.25
C VAL A 502 -2.75 -3.40 4.91
N PHE A 503 -3.09 -2.93 3.69
CA PHE A 503 -2.77 -1.58 3.20
C PHE A 503 -1.25 -1.28 3.16
N THR A 504 -0.43 -2.33 3.07
CA THR A 504 1.02 -2.25 2.88
C THR A 504 1.43 -3.04 1.63
N VAL A 505 2.53 -2.63 1.00
CA VAL A 505 3.13 -3.42 -0.09
C VAL A 505 3.62 -4.77 0.45
N GLU A 506 4.15 -4.77 1.68
CA GLU A 506 4.61 -5.96 2.39
C GLU A 506 3.57 -7.07 2.45
N TYR A 507 2.32 -6.75 2.78
CA TYR A 507 1.25 -7.75 2.86
C TYR A 507 0.99 -8.45 1.52
N SER A 508 1.01 -7.68 0.42
CA SER A 508 0.85 -8.22 -0.93
C SER A 508 2.02 -9.10 -1.34
N VAL A 509 3.25 -8.69 -1.04
CA VAL A 509 4.46 -9.48 -1.36
C VAL A 509 4.52 -10.74 -0.50
N ARG A 510 4.15 -10.66 0.79
CA ARG A 510 4.11 -11.80 1.71
C ARG A 510 3.07 -12.85 1.30
N SER A 511 1.86 -12.42 0.93
CA SER A 511 0.83 -13.35 0.45
C SER A 511 1.27 -14.05 -0.83
N ALA A 512 1.89 -13.31 -1.75
CA ALA A 512 2.48 -13.85 -2.96
C ALA A 512 3.59 -14.88 -2.71
N GLN A 513 4.51 -14.60 -1.78
CA GLN A 513 5.59 -15.51 -1.41
C GLN A 513 5.04 -16.81 -0.81
N ASN A 514 4.09 -16.69 0.13
CA ASN A 514 3.44 -17.85 0.73
C ASN A 514 2.67 -18.69 -0.29
N ALA A 515 1.94 -18.05 -1.23
CA ALA A 515 1.22 -18.74 -2.28
C ALA A 515 2.17 -19.53 -3.21
N ALA A 516 3.26 -18.88 -3.66
CA ALA A 516 4.24 -19.53 -4.54
C ALA A 516 4.89 -20.74 -3.85
N TYR A 517 5.29 -20.61 -2.59
CA TYR A 517 5.95 -21.68 -1.85
C TYR A 517 5.00 -22.85 -1.58
N ALA A 518 3.76 -22.56 -1.17
CA ALA A 518 2.79 -23.60 -0.87
C ALA A 518 2.34 -24.37 -2.13
N LEU A 519 2.10 -23.69 -3.26
CA LEU A 519 1.65 -24.35 -4.49
C LEU A 519 2.73 -25.21 -5.17
N LEU A 520 4.00 -24.93 -4.88
CA LEU A 520 5.16 -25.70 -5.34
C LEU A 520 5.69 -26.69 -4.29
N ASP A 521 5.08 -26.75 -3.10
CA ASP A 521 5.53 -27.57 -1.97
C ASP A 521 7.02 -27.34 -1.63
N LEU A 522 7.43 -26.07 -1.62
CA LEU A 522 8.81 -25.72 -1.28
C LEU A 522 8.99 -25.77 0.24
N ASP A 523 10.06 -26.42 0.70
CA ASP A 523 10.51 -26.40 2.11
C ASP A 523 11.16 -25.06 2.47
N ARG A 524 10.37 -23.98 2.36
CA ARG A 524 10.77 -22.59 2.60
C ARG A 524 9.61 -21.82 3.22
N ALA A 525 9.93 -20.82 4.02
CA ALA A 525 8.96 -19.88 4.58
C ALA A 525 9.31 -18.44 4.21
N ALA A 526 8.30 -17.59 4.04
CA ALA A 526 8.50 -16.16 3.94
C ALA A 526 9.17 -15.60 5.22
N PRO A 527 10.02 -14.56 5.13
CA PRO A 527 10.64 -13.94 6.29
C PRO A 527 9.60 -13.56 7.35
N ALA A 528 9.76 -14.03 8.59
CA ALA A 528 8.77 -13.79 9.64
C ALA A 528 8.49 -12.29 9.87
N VAL A 529 7.25 -11.95 10.20
CA VAL A 529 6.87 -10.57 10.57
C VAL A 529 7.74 -10.11 11.74
N TYR A 530 8.34 -8.92 11.64
CA TYR A 530 9.12 -8.36 12.73
C TYR A 530 8.21 -8.01 13.92
N LYS A 531 8.43 -8.69 15.05
CA LYS A 531 7.65 -8.52 16.28
C LYS A 531 8.35 -7.62 17.28
N GLY A 532 8.46 -6.32 16.95
CA GLY A 532 9.10 -5.31 17.80
C GLY A 532 8.53 -5.25 19.22
N GLN A 533 7.25 -5.58 19.39
CA GLN A 533 6.56 -5.65 20.69
C GLN A 533 7.13 -6.70 21.66
N HIS A 534 7.93 -7.65 21.20
CA HIS A 534 8.60 -8.62 22.07
C HIS A 534 9.95 -8.11 22.62
N ASP A 535 10.46 -6.98 22.12
CA ASP A 535 11.66 -6.34 22.67
C ASP A 535 11.27 -5.35 23.78
N PRO A 536 11.66 -5.59 25.05
CA PRO A 536 11.29 -4.71 26.17
C PRO A 536 11.80 -3.27 25.99
N ARG A 537 12.88 -3.06 25.22
CA ARG A 537 13.41 -1.71 24.92
C ARG A 537 12.50 -0.97 23.94
N VAL A 538 11.92 -1.68 22.98
CA VAL A 538 10.93 -1.11 22.05
C VAL A 538 9.67 -0.74 22.82
N VAL A 539 9.14 -1.65 23.63
CA VAL A 539 7.92 -1.40 24.43
C VAL A 539 8.13 -0.23 25.39
N HIS A 540 9.26 -0.18 26.10
CA HIS A 540 9.58 0.94 27.00
C HIS A 540 9.67 2.29 26.27
N ARG A 541 10.32 2.32 25.09
CA ARG A 541 10.39 3.54 24.27
C ARG A 541 9.03 3.97 23.75
N ALA A 542 8.22 3.02 23.27
CA ALA A 542 6.87 3.30 22.81
C ALA A 542 6.00 3.87 23.94
N PHE A 543 5.98 3.22 25.10
CA PHE A 543 5.24 3.70 26.27
C PHE A 543 5.72 5.09 26.73
N SER A 544 7.02 5.28 26.84
CA SER A 544 7.60 6.57 27.25
C SER A 544 7.21 7.69 26.29
N ALA A 545 7.26 7.44 24.97
CA ALA A 545 6.87 8.41 23.96
C ALA A 545 5.37 8.71 23.99
N LEU A 546 4.51 7.70 24.08
CA LEU A 546 3.04 7.89 24.13
C LEU A 546 2.59 8.64 25.40
N ARG A 547 3.32 8.48 26.52
CA ARG A 547 3.06 9.20 27.76
C ARG A 547 3.58 10.63 27.73
N ASP A 548 4.52 10.95 26.83
CA ASP A 548 5.09 12.28 26.77
C ASP A 548 4.03 13.31 26.37
N ARG A 549 3.86 14.32 27.23
CA ARG A 549 2.86 15.39 27.08
C ARG A 549 3.50 16.72 26.70
N THR A 550 4.82 16.74 26.51
CA THR A 550 5.59 17.96 26.23
C THR A 550 6.13 17.99 24.82
#